data_AF-A0A3Q9I535-F1
#
_entry.id   AF-A0A3Q9I535-F1
#
_cell.length_a   1.000
_cell.length_b   1.000
_cell.length_c   1.000
_cell.angle_alpha   90.00
_cell.angle_beta   90.00
_cell.angle_gamma   90.00
#
_symmetry.space_group_name_H-M   'P 1'
#
loop_
_entity.id
_entity.type
_entity.pdbx_description
1 polymer ?
#
loop_
_entity_poly.entity_id
_entity_poly.type
_entity_poly.pdbx_seq_one_letter_code
_entity_poly.pdbx_strand_id
1 'polypeptide(L)'
;MGLIGLVMGLVFDSLWFARFGSLVVLFSVMSEFSLLQVELRTLYGRLDQIDAEDDIPDLSPSKWHRKKFRMTHVTIIIGTLIWGFGDLMLPPY
;
A
#
# COMPACT_ATOMS: atom_id res chain seq x y z
N MET A 1 -2.13 11.89 4.16
CA MET A 1 -2.67 11.33 5.42
C MET A 1 -1.65 11.35 6.54
N GLY A 2 -0.46 10.72 6.40
CA GLY A 2 0.56 10.73 7.47
C GLY A 2 0.99 12.12 7.95
N LEU A 3 1.17 13.08 7.04
CA LEU A 3 1.55 14.46 7.38
C LEU A 3 0.45 15.21 8.15
N ILE A 4 -0.82 14.95 7.82
CA ILE A 4 -1.99 15.50 8.52
C ILE A 4 -2.07 14.91 9.93
N GLY A 5 -1.86 13.59 10.06
CA GLY A 5 -1.81 12.92 11.35
C GLY A 5 -0.68 13.44 12.24
N LEU A 6 0.51 13.71 11.66
CA LEU A 6 1.65 14.26 12.39
C LEU A 6 1.34 15.66 12.94
N VAL A 7 0.74 16.53 12.12
CA VAL A 7 0.34 17.87 12.55
C VAL A 7 -0.73 17.80 13.64
N MET A 8 -1.73 16.93 13.52
CA MET A 8 -2.75 16.75 14.56
C MET A 8 -2.17 16.16 15.85
N GLY A 9 -1.21 15.24 15.74
CA GLY A 9 -0.51 14.66 16.89
C GLY A 9 0.29 15.67 17.71
N LEU A 10 0.90 16.66 17.03
CA LEU A 10 1.67 17.72 17.67
C LEU A 10 0.80 18.84 18.27
N VAL A 11 -0.39 19.08 17.71
CA VAL A 11 -1.27 20.20 18.12
C VAL A 11 -2.30 19.80 19.17
N PHE A 12 -2.82 18.57 19.12
CA PHE A 12 -3.93 18.13 19.98
C PHE A 12 -3.50 17.06 20.99
N ASP A 13 -3.16 15.87 20.48
CA ASP A 13 -2.77 14.72 21.30
C ASP A 13 -2.05 13.71 20.40
N SER A 14 -0.95 13.18 20.90
CA SER A 14 -0.17 12.07 20.33
C SER A 14 -1.05 10.90 19.82
N LEU A 15 -2.18 10.64 20.48
CA LEU A 15 -3.12 9.59 20.09
C LEU A 15 -3.72 9.80 18.69
N TRP A 16 -3.88 11.04 18.24
CA TRP A 16 -4.37 11.34 16.88
C TRP A 16 -3.38 10.87 15.82
N PHE A 17 -2.06 11.04 16.04
CA PHE A 17 -1.06 10.55 15.12
C PHE A 17 -1.12 9.03 14.96
N ALA A 18 -1.26 8.29 16.07
CA ALA A 18 -1.43 6.84 16.05
C ALA A 18 -2.70 6.42 15.28
N ARG A 19 -3.84 7.08 15.52
CA ARG A 19 -5.09 6.78 14.79
C ARG A 19 -4.97 7.00 13.28
N PHE A 20 -4.28 8.05 12.85
CA PHE A 20 -4.02 8.28 11.42
C PHE A 20 -3.14 7.20 10.79
N GLY A 21 -2.31 6.50 11.56
CA GLY A 21 -1.60 5.31 11.12
C GLY A 21 -2.53 4.24 10.55
N SER A 22 -3.66 3.97 11.21
CA SER A 22 -4.65 2.98 10.74
C SER A 22 -5.25 3.35 9.37
N LEU A 23 -5.48 4.64 9.12
CA LEU A 23 -5.95 5.12 7.82
C LEU A 23 -4.88 4.93 6.75
N VAL A 24 -3.62 5.22 7.07
CA VAL A 24 -2.49 4.98 6.15
C VAL A 24 -2.41 3.49 5.77
N VAL A 25 -2.56 2.59 6.74
CA VAL A 25 -2.61 1.13 6.48
C VAL A 25 -3.79 0.78 5.57
N LEU A 26 -5.00 1.24 5.90
CA LEU A 26 -6.21 0.94 5.13
C LEU A 26 -6.07 1.34 3.66
N PHE A 27 -5.65 2.58 3.39
CA PHE A 27 -5.46 3.06 2.02
C PHE A 27 -4.35 2.31 1.29
N SER A 28 -3.28 1.92 1.99
CA SER A 28 -2.18 1.18 1.38
C SER A 28 -2.59 -0.24 0.99
N VAL A 29 -3.36 -0.93 1.84
CA VAL A 29 -3.94 -2.25 1.53
C VAL A 29 -4.95 -2.15 0.38
N MET A 30 -5.82 -1.14 0.38
CA MET A 30 -6.75 -0.91 -0.74
C MET A 30 -6.01 -0.69 -2.06
N SER A 31 -4.91 0.08 -2.04
CA SER A 31 -4.08 0.32 -3.23
C SER A 31 -3.40 -0.97 -3.70
N GLU A 32 -2.88 -1.80 -2.79
CA GLU A 32 -2.26 -3.08 -3.12
C GLU A 32 -3.28 -4.04 -3.74
N PHE A 33 -4.47 -4.13 -3.16
CA PHE A 33 -5.59 -4.91 -3.70
C PHE A 33 -6.01 -4.44 -5.09
N SER A 34 -6.12 -3.13 -5.31
CA SER A 34 -6.47 -2.58 -6.63
C SER A 34 -5.40 -2.89 -7.69
N LEU A 35 -4.12 -2.79 -7.34
CA LEU A 35 -3.01 -3.15 -8.24
C LEU A 35 -3.05 -4.63 -8.62
N LEU A 36 -3.27 -5.51 -7.63
CA LEU A 36 -3.42 -6.95 -7.86
C LEU A 36 -4.58 -7.27 -8.79
N GLN A 37 -5.75 -6.62 -8.63
CA GLN A 37 -6.88 -6.84 -9.54
C GLN A 37 -6.59 -6.44 -10.97
N VAL A 38 -5.89 -5.32 -11.18
CA VAL A 38 -5.49 -4.85 -12.51
C VAL A 38 -4.51 -5.83 -13.16
N GLU A 39 -3.55 -6.33 -12.38
CA GLU A 39 -2.57 -7.33 -12.84
C GLU A 39 -3.27 -8.64 -13.22
N LEU A 40 -4.17 -9.15 -12.36
CA LEU A 40 -4.94 -10.35 -12.65
C LEU A 40 -5.75 -10.21 -13.94
N ARG A 41 -6.48 -9.09 -14.09
CA ARG A 41 -7.28 -8.82 -15.29
C ARG A 41 -6.42 -8.77 -16.55
N THR A 42 -5.23 -8.18 -16.45
CA THR A 42 -4.28 -8.12 -17.57
C THR A 42 -3.74 -9.51 -17.91
N LEU A 43 -3.43 -10.32 -16.90
CA LEU A 43 -2.89 -11.66 -17.07
C LEU A 43 -3.93 -12.60 -17.70
N TYR A 44 -5.17 -12.60 -17.19
CA TYR A 44 -6.28 -13.35 -17.79
C TYR A 44 -6.60 -12.89 -19.20
N GLY A 45 -6.62 -11.57 -19.46
CA GLY A 45 -6.86 -11.05 -20.80
C GLY A 45 -5.78 -11.41 -21.82
N ARG A 46 -4.52 -11.57 -21.38
CA ARG A 46 -3.44 -12.08 -22.24
C ARG A 46 -3.55 -13.59 -22.44
N LEU A 47 -3.93 -14.34 -21.41
CA LEU A 47 -4.09 -15.79 -21.48
C LEU A 47 -5.21 -16.20 -22.44
N ASP A 48 -6.30 -15.44 -22.46
CA ASP A 48 -7.44 -15.64 -23.38
C ASP A 48 -7.09 -15.38 -24.86
N GLN A 49 -5.94 -14.73 -25.12
CA GLN A 49 -5.45 -14.41 -26.47
C GLN A 49 -4.37 -15.38 -26.97
N ILE A 50 -3.94 -16.35 -26.16
CA ILE A 50 -2.91 -17.33 -26.54
C ILE A 50 -3.62 -18.58 -27.06
N ASP A 51 -3.35 -18.96 -28.32
CA ASP A 51 -3.79 -20.23 -28.88
C ASP A 51 -2.84 -21.36 -28.44
N ALA A 52 -3.32 -22.61 -28.41
CA ALA A 52 -2.57 -23.74 -27.82
C ALA A 52 -1.23 -24.09 -28.53
N GLU A 53 -0.99 -23.49 -29.70
CA GLU A 53 0.18 -23.68 -30.55
C GLU A 53 1.19 -22.51 -30.52
N ASP A 54 0.87 -21.41 -29.84
CA ASP A 54 1.77 -20.25 -29.74
C ASP A 54 2.80 -20.39 -28.60
N ASP A 55 4.02 -19.89 -28.85
CA ASP A 55 5.06 -19.76 -27.81
C ASP A 55 4.55 -18.88 -26.66
N ILE A 56 4.66 -19.38 -25.41
CA ILE A 56 4.15 -18.68 -24.22
C ILE A 56 4.88 -17.33 -24.08
N PRO A 57 4.20 -16.18 -24.22
CA PRO A 57 4.82 -14.88 -24.07
C PRO A 57 5.23 -14.63 -22.61
N ASP A 58 6.24 -13.78 -22.39
CA ASP A 58 6.63 -13.37 -21.03
C ASP A 58 5.49 -12.61 -20.34
N LEU A 59 4.82 -13.30 -19.42
CA LEU A 59 3.72 -12.78 -18.60
C LEU A 59 4.21 -12.05 -17.34
N SER A 60 5.53 -11.90 -17.16
CA SER A 60 6.07 -11.28 -15.95
C SER A 60 5.62 -9.81 -15.81
N PRO A 61 5.28 -9.36 -14.59
CA PRO A 61 4.85 -8.00 -14.36
C PRO A 61 5.96 -7.00 -14.65
N SER A 62 5.57 -5.84 -15.20
CA SER A 62 6.52 -4.78 -15.53
C SER A 62 7.30 -4.31 -14.30
N LYS A 63 8.55 -3.89 -14.50
CA LYS A 63 9.43 -3.36 -13.43
C LYS A 63 8.79 -2.20 -12.66
N TRP A 64 7.92 -1.42 -13.31
CA TRP A 64 7.16 -0.33 -12.68
C TRP A 64 6.08 -0.85 -11.72
N HIS A 65 5.39 -1.93 -12.08
CA HIS A 65 4.41 -2.59 -11.21
C HIS A 65 5.06 -3.14 -9.94
N ARG A 66 6.19 -3.84 -10.08
CA ARG A 66 6.99 -4.30 -8.92
C ARG A 66 7.45 -3.16 -8.02
N LYS A 67 7.75 -1.98 -8.58
CA LYS A 67 8.11 -0.79 -7.79
C LYS A 67 6.91 -0.28 -6.98
N LYS A 68 5.73 -0.18 -7.60
CA LYS A 68 4.50 0.25 -6.93
C LYS A 68 4.10 -0.69 -5.81
N PHE A 69 4.10 -2.00 -6.07
CA PHE A 69 3.77 -3.03 -5.07
C PHE A 69 4.70 -2.96 -3.86
N ARG A 70 6.01 -2.80 -4.09
CA ARG A 70 6.98 -2.63 -2.99
C ARG A 70 6.76 -1.33 -2.22
N MET A 71 6.37 -0.25 -2.88
CA MET A 71 6.05 1.00 -2.19
C MET A 71 4.79 0.87 -1.33
N THR A 72 3.72 0.24 -1.82
CA THR A 72 2.51 0.00 -1.03
C THR A 72 2.83 -0.88 0.17
N HIS A 73 3.64 -1.93 -0.02
CA HIS A 73 4.04 -2.81 1.07
C HIS A 73 4.87 -2.11 2.16
N VAL A 74 5.86 -1.28 1.76
CA VAL A 74 6.62 -0.45 2.72
C VAL A 74 5.69 0.54 3.45
N THR A 75 4.72 1.11 2.75
CA THR A 75 3.77 2.05 3.36
C THR A 75 2.85 1.36 4.37
N ILE A 76 2.48 0.10 4.14
CA ILE A 76 1.76 -0.73 5.12
C ILE A 76 2.61 -0.92 6.38
N ILE A 77 3.87 -1.32 6.24
CA ILE A 77 4.77 -1.54 7.39
C ILE A 77 4.90 -0.25 8.21
N ILE A 78 5.17 0.88 7.55
CA ILE A 78 5.30 2.18 8.22
C ILE A 78 3.98 2.60 8.88
N GLY A 79 2.86 2.45 8.17
CA GLY A 79 1.53 2.77 8.70
C GLY A 79 1.19 1.95 9.94
N THR A 80 1.53 0.65 9.94
CA THR A 80 1.31 -0.25 11.08
C THR A 80 2.17 0.14 12.27
N LEU A 81 3.43 0.52 12.05
CA LEU A 81 4.29 1.03 13.13
C LEU A 81 3.73 2.32 13.73
N ILE A 82 3.31 3.28 12.89
CA ILE A 82 2.66 4.51 13.36
C ILE A 82 1.37 4.18 14.12
N TRP A 83 0.58 3.22 13.65
CA TRP A 83 -0.66 2.87 14.31
C TRP A 83 -0.44 2.23 15.69
N GLY A 84 0.51 1.30 15.79
CA GLY A 84 0.77 0.57 17.03
C GLY A 84 1.61 1.32 18.06
N PHE A 85 2.44 2.28 17.63
CA PHE A 85 3.42 2.93 18.51
C PHE A 85 3.50 4.46 18.33
N GLY A 86 2.62 5.07 17.53
CA GLY A 86 2.68 6.50 17.22
C GLY A 86 2.47 7.41 18.43
N ASP A 87 1.75 6.93 19.44
CA ASP A 87 1.55 7.58 20.74
C ASP A 87 2.87 7.68 21.54
N LEU A 88 3.74 6.67 21.46
CA LEU A 88 5.05 6.66 22.12
C LEU A 88 6.10 7.53 21.42
N MET A 89 5.90 7.85 20.13
CA MET A 89 6.87 8.62 19.34
C MET A 89 6.76 10.13 19.53
N LEU A 90 5.65 10.61 20.08
CA LEU A 90 5.40 12.03 20.34
C LEU A 90 5.37 12.28 21.85
N PRO A 91 5.92 13.42 22.33
CA PRO A 91 5.90 13.73 23.75
C PRO A 91 4.46 13.84 24.26
N PRO A 92 4.15 13.34 25.48
CA PRO A 92 2.87 13.58 26.11
C PRO A 92 2.79 15.07 26.44
N TYR A 93 1.82 15.77 25.83
CA TYR A 93 1.44 17.13 26.22
C TYR A 93 0.40 17.08 27.34
#